data_AF-A0A7V6XR71-F1
#
_entry.id   AF-A0A7V6XR71-F1
#
_cell.length_a   1.000
_cell.length_b   1.000
_cell.length_c   1.000
_cell.angle_alpha   90.00
_cell.angle_beta   90.00
_cell.angle_gamma   90.00
#
_symmetry.space_group_name_H-M   'P 1'
#
loop_
_entity.id
_entity.type
_entity.pdbx_description
1 polymer ?
#
loop_
_entity_poly.entity_id
_entity_poly.type
_entity_poly.pdbx_seq_one_letter_code
_entity_poly.pdbx_strand_id
1 'polypeptide(L)'
;MLRLKSEELITLLYHLSIMRKPFKKGIKKKHSKQEVKEFVSTYQSVLDKLEQVDQDLELHEIQLENEEVELLRTFLPWYIGELEKELGEEQHQGLDILKTINHMLLIPA
;
A
#
# COMPACT_ATOMS: atom_id res chain seq x y z
N MET A 1 5.99 -6.82 10.81
CA MET A 1 4.58 -7.24 10.96
C MET A 1 3.70 -6.01 10.94
N LEU A 2 2.66 -5.99 10.12
CA LEU A 2 1.66 -4.92 10.04
C LEU A 2 0.34 -5.44 10.60
N ARG A 3 -0.28 -4.71 11.52
CA ARG A 3 -1.56 -5.08 12.14
C ARG A 3 -2.65 -4.15 11.66
N LEU A 4 -3.64 -4.67 10.93
CA LEU A 4 -4.70 -3.87 10.33
C LEU A 4 -6.08 -4.34 10.80
N LYS A 5 -7.00 -3.42 11.03
CA LYS A 5 -8.44 -3.71 11.12
C LYS A 5 -9.00 -4.01 9.73
N SER A 6 -10.19 -4.61 9.67
CA SER A 6 -10.83 -4.95 8.40
C SER A 6 -11.02 -3.75 7.45
N GLU A 7 -11.40 -2.58 7.97
CA GLU A 7 -11.54 -1.37 7.14
C GLU A 7 -10.20 -0.87 6.58
N GLU A 8 -9.13 -0.97 7.37
CA GLU A 8 -7.78 -0.57 6.98
C GLU A 8 -7.23 -1.51 5.90
N LEU A 9 -7.42 -2.82 6.09
CA LEU A 9 -7.09 -3.85 5.12
C LEU A 9 -7.81 -3.63 3.79
N ILE A 10 -9.15 -3.49 3.82
CA ILE A 10 -9.97 -3.32 2.62
C ILE A 10 -9.57 -2.05 1.88
N THR A 11 -9.35 -0.95 2.61
CA THR A 11 -8.92 0.32 2.03
C THR A 11 -7.56 0.18 1.36
N LEU A 12 -6.57 -0.40 2.05
CA LEU A 12 -5.23 -0.61 1.49
C LEU A 12 -5.26 -1.50 0.26
N LEU A 13 -5.98 -2.63 0.33
CA LEU A 13 -6.12 -3.57 -0.78
C LEU A 13 -6.79 -2.91 -1.98
N TYR A 14 -7.87 -2.16 -1.77
CA TYR A 14 -8.57 -1.42 -2.83
C TYR A 14 -7.63 -0.46 -3.55
N HIS A 15 -6.94 0.40 -2.80
CA HIS A 15 -6.06 1.43 -3.38
C HIS A 15 -4.84 0.83 -4.08
N LEU A 16 -4.23 -0.23 -3.54
CA LEU A 16 -3.16 -0.93 -4.23
C LEU A 16 -3.67 -1.62 -5.52
N SER A 17 -4.87 -2.19 -5.48
CA SER A 17 -5.46 -2.86 -6.65
C SER A 17 -5.67 -1.91 -7.82
N ILE A 18 -6.22 -0.72 -7.58
CA ILE A 18 -6.44 0.29 -8.64
C ILE A 18 -5.11 0.90 -9.12
N MET A 19 -4.12 1.02 -8.23
CA MET A 19 -2.82 1.63 -8.56
C MET A 19 -1.82 0.69 -9.24
N ARG A 20 -2.09 -0.62 -9.30
CA ARG A 20 -1.21 -1.61 -9.96
C ARG A 20 -0.78 -1.22 -11.38
N LYS A 21 -1.72 -0.77 -12.22
CA LYS A 21 -1.43 -0.36 -13.61
C LYS A 21 -0.68 0.99 -13.68
N PRO A 22 -1.15 2.07 -13.01
CA PRO A 22 -0.41 3.33 -12.90
C PRO A 22 1.02 3.16 -12.37
N PHE A 23 1.19 2.44 -11.26
CA PHE A 23 2.49 2.16 -10.65
C PHE A 23 3.46 1.53 -11.64
N LYS A 24 3.06 0.43 -12.28
CA LYS A 24 3.86 -0.25 -13.31
C LYS A 24 4.24 0.67 -14.48
N LYS A 25 3.34 1.55 -14.91
CA LYS A 25 3.63 2.54 -15.97
C LYS A 25 4.64 3.59 -15.49
N GLY A 26 4.56 4.02 -14.24
CA GLY A 26 5.46 4.99 -13.63
C GLY A 26 6.90 4.48 -13.55
N ILE A 27 7.11 3.28 -12.99
CA ILE A 27 8.45 2.71 -12.81
C ILE A 27 9.14 2.39 -14.13
N LYS A 28 8.40 1.99 -15.17
CA LYS A 28 8.94 1.72 -16.51
C LYS A 28 9.65 2.91 -17.16
N LYS A 29 9.31 4.14 -16.77
CA LYS A 29 9.93 5.35 -17.31
C LYS A 29 11.29 5.67 -16.68
N LYS A 30 11.57 5.14 -15.49
CA LYS A 30 12.69 5.54 -14.63
C LYS A 30 13.68 4.42 -14.35
N HIS A 31 13.31 3.16 -14.59
CA HIS A 31 14.09 1.99 -14.19
C HIS A 31 14.34 1.04 -15.36
N SER A 32 15.38 0.22 -15.23
CA SER A 32 15.68 -0.86 -16.16
C SER A 32 14.60 -1.94 -16.15
N LYS A 33 14.58 -2.80 -17.18
CA LYS A 33 13.61 -3.90 -17.26
C LYS A 33 13.69 -4.87 -16.08
N GLN A 34 14.89 -5.08 -15.53
CA GLN A 34 15.10 -5.98 -14.40
C GLN A 34 14.52 -5.39 -13.11
N GLU A 35 14.88 -4.16 -12.78
CA GLU A 35 14.32 -3.44 -11.62
C GLU A 35 12.79 -3.36 -11.69
N VAL A 36 12.23 -3.08 -12.88
CA VAL A 36 10.77 -3.06 -13.07
C VAL A 36 10.14 -4.42 -12.74
N LYS A 37 10.80 -5.52 -13.07
CA LYS A 37 10.30 -6.87 -12.76
C LYS A 37 10.32 -7.11 -11.26
N GLU A 38 11.39 -6.72 -10.58
CA GLU A 38 11.55 -6.81 -9.12
C GLU A 38 10.45 -6.00 -8.42
N PHE A 39 10.30 -4.70 -8.76
CA PHE A 39 9.23 -3.86 -8.19
C PHE A 39 7.83 -4.42 -8.40
N VAL A 40 7.53 -4.95 -9.59
CA VAL A 40 6.22 -5.57 -9.86
C VAL A 40 6.03 -6.84 -9.06
N SER A 41 7.09 -7.62 -8.84
CA SER A 41 7.05 -8.83 -8.02
C SER A 41 6.78 -8.49 -6.56
N THR A 42 7.52 -7.53 -5.98
CA THR A 42 7.31 -7.07 -4.60
C THR A 42 5.91 -6.49 -4.42
N TYR A 43 5.43 -5.67 -5.38
CA TYR A 43 4.08 -5.12 -5.35
C TYR A 43 3.01 -6.23 -5.38
N GLN A 44 3.22 -7.26 -6.20
CA GLN A 44 2.30 -8.40 -6.25
C GLN A 44 2.32 -9.21 -4.95
N SER A 45 3.50 -9.43 -4.38
CA SER A 45 3.65 -10.14 -3.10
C SER A 45 2.87 -9.45 -1.98
N VAL A 46 2.90 -8.11 -1.92
CA VAL A 46 2.06 -7.34 -0.98
C VAL A 46 0.57 -7.61 -1.22
N LEU A 47 0.10 -7.51 -2.47
CA LEU A 47 -1.30 -7.78 -2.79
C LEU A 47 -1.72 -9.20 -2.38
N ASP A 48 -0.93 -10.20 -2.74
CA ASP A 48 -1.22 -11.60 -2.43
C ASP A 48 -1.32 -11.83 -0.92
N LYS A 49 -0.44 -11.20 -0.12
CA LYS A 49 -0.50 -11.28 1.35
C LYS A 49 -1.71 -10.59 1.95
N LEU A 50 -2.17 -9.47 1.36
CA LEU A 50 -3.40 -8.79 1.79
C LEU A 50 -4.66 -9.57 1.39
N GLU A 51 -4.65 -10.30 0.28
CA GLU A 51 -5.79 -11.11 -0.18
C GLU A 51 -5.97 -12.42 0.59
N GLN A 52 -4.89 -12.94 1.20
CA GLN A 52 -4.88 -14.23 1.89
C GLN A 52 -5.29 -14.17 3.37
N VAL A 53 -5.54 -12.99 3.93
CA VAL A 53 -5.93 -12.87 5.33
C VAL A 53 -7.37 -13.35 5.56
N ASP A 54 -7.60 -13.97 6.70
CA ASP A 54 -8.91 -14.46 7.11
C ASP A 54 -9.84 -13.28 7.45
N GLN A 55 -10.85 -13.05 6.60
CA GLN A 55 -11.77 -11.92 6.72
C GLN A 55 -12.68 -12.01 7.96
N ASP A 56 -12.76 -13.16 8.62
CA ASP A 56 -13.55 -13.35 9.84
C ASP A 56 -12.84 -12.78 11.09
N LEU A 57 -11.57 -12.37 10.97
CA LEU A 57 -10.82 -11.71 12.05
C LEU A 57 -11.10 -10.21 12.10
N GLU A 58 -11.20 -9.67 13.33
CA GLU A 58 -11.30 -8.22 13.55
C GLU A 58 -9.95 -7.50 13.33
N LEU A 59 -8.85 -8.22 13.59
CA LEU A 59 -7.48 -7.72 13.46
C LEU A 59 -6.63 -8.72 12.66
N HIS A 60 -6.01 -8.21 11.59
CA HIS A 60 -5.25 -8.97 10.61
C HIS A 60 -3.76 -8.73 10.82
N GLU A 61 -3.00 -9.80 11.11
CA GLU A 61 -1.54 -9.75 11.20
C GLU A 61 -0.90 -10.12 9.86
N ILE A 62 -0.33 -9.14 9.18
CA ILE A 62 0.29 -9.31 7.86
C ILE A 62 1.81 -9.36 8.02
N GLN A 63 2.42 -10.47 7.61
CA GLN A 63 3.87 -10.66 7.64
C GLN A 63 4.52 -10.11 6.37
N LEU A 64 5.00 -8.87 6.48
CA LEU A 64 5.73 -8.20 5.41
C LEU A 64 7.24 -8.38 5.56
N GLU A 65 7.89 -8.65 4.44
CA GLU A 65 9.34 -8.64 4.27
C GLU A 65 9.86 -7.20 4.14
N ASN A 66 11.16 -7.01 4.35
CA ASN A 66 11.77 -5.67 4.33
C ASN A 66 11.49 -4.93 3.01
N GLU A 67 11.61 -5.60 1.87
CA GLU A 67 11.35 -4.99 0.56
C GLU A 67 9.89 -4.55 0.39
N GLU A 68 8.95 -5.29 0.98
CA GLU A 68 7.52 -4.98 0.96
C GLU A 68 7.19 -3.80 1.87
N VAL A 69 7.82 -3.75 3.04
CA VAL A 69 7.71 -2.61 3.97
C VAL A 69 8.27 -1.35 3.30
N GLU A 70 9.44 -1.42 2.67
CA GLU A 70 10.05 -0.29 1.97
C GLU A 70 9.22 0.15 0.76
N LEU A 71 8.61 -0.79 0.04
CA LEU A 71 7.67 -0.49 -1.03
C LEU A 71 6.48 0.31 -0.50
N LEU A 72 5.85 -0.12 0.60
CA LEU A 72 4.71 0.59 1.19
C LEU A 72 5.11 1.96 1.76
N ARG A 73 6.26 2.05 2.43
CA ARG A 73 6.81 3.32 2.96
C ARG A 73 7.12 4.33 1.86
N THR A 74 7.46 3.87 0.67
CA THR A 74 7.69 4.74 -0.49
C THR A 74 6.37 5.08 -1.19
N PHE A 75 5.48 4.10 -1.36
CA PHE A 75 4.24 4.23 -2.11
C PHE A 75 3.22 5.12 -1.39
N LEU A 76 2.97 4.88 -0.09
CA LEU A 76 1.87 5.53 0.63
C LEU A 76 2.04 7.04 0.75
N PRO A 77 3.18 7.61 1.17
CA PRO A 77 3.32 9.07 1.25
C PRO A 77 3.12 9.76 -0.10
N TRP A 78 3.67 9.17 -1.17
CA TRP A 78 3.46 9.67 -2.52
C TRP A 78 1.98 9.63 -2.90
N TYR A 79 1.33 8.49 -2.70
CA TYR A 79 -0.05 8.28 -3.11
C TYR A 79 -1.03 9.14 -2.31
N ILE A 80 -0.83 9.27 -1.00
CA ILE A 80 -1.57 10.21 -0.13
C ILE A 80 -1.44 11.63 -0.67
N GLY A 81 -0.23 12.07 -1.02
CA GLY A 81 -0.01 13.40 -1.58
C GLY A 81 -0.66 13.62 -2.94
N GLU A 82 -0.84 12.59 -3.76
CA GLU A 82 -1.62 12.69 -5.01
C GLU A 82 -3.13 12.76 -4.71
N LEU A 83 -3.63 11.94 -3.77
CA LEU A 83 -5.03 11.98 -3.36
C LEU A 83 -5.42 13.33 -2.73
N GLU A 84 -4.58 13.92 -1.89
CA GLU A 84 -4.81 15.25 -1.30
C GLU A 84 -4.95 16.34 -2.37
N LYS A 85 -4.21 16.25 -3.48
CA LYS A 85 -4.33 17.20 -4.60
C LYS A 85 -5.63 17.02 -5.37
N GLU A 86 -6.10 15.78 -5.50
CA GLU A 86 -7.32 15.47 -6.26
C GLU A 86 -8.60 15.76 -5.46
N LEU A 87 -8.58 15.49 -4.15
CA LEU A 87 -9.75 15.60 -3.27
C LEU A 87 -9.91 17.00 -2.64
N GLY A 88 -8.85 17.81 -2.60
CA GLY A 88 -8.89 19.13 -1.99
C GLY A 88 -8.99 19.08 -0.46
N GLU A 89 -9.70 20.04 0.15
CA GLU A 89 -9.83 20.16 1.62
C GLU A 89 -10.94 19.27 2.22
N GLU A 90 -11.62 18.46 1.41
CA GLU A 90 -12.70 17.59 1.90
C GLU A 90 -12.15 16.39 2.69
N GLN A 91 -12.74 16.13 3.86
CA GLN A 91 -12.40 14.96 4.67
C GLN A 91 -12.90 13.69 3.99
N HIS A 92 -11.96 12.82 3.60
CA HIS A 92 -12.25 11.51 3.05
C HIS A 92 -11.76 10.41 3.98
N GLN A 93 -12.70 9.61 4.49
CA GLN A 93 -12.42 8.48 5.40
C GLN A 93 -11.31 7.55 4.86
N GLY A 94 -11.31 7.26 3.56
CA GLY A 94 -10.26 6.43 2.94
C GLY A 94 -8.86 7.05 3.00
N LEU A 95 -8.76 8.38 2.85
CA LEU A 95 -7.49 9.10 2.96
C LEU A 95 -6.94 9.07 4.39
N ASP A 96 -7.81 9.25 5.40
CA ASP A 96 -7.42 9.21 6.81
C ASP A 96 -6.99 7.80 7.24
N ILE A 97 -7.64 6.77 6.70
CA ILE A 97 -7.22 5.36 6.88
C ILE A 97 -5.81 5.16 6.28
N LEU A 98 -5.57 5.60 5.04
CA LEU A 98 -4.25 5.48 4.42
C LEU A 98 -3.16 6.23 5.20
N LYS A 99 -3.47 7.43 5.74
CA LYS A 99 -2.56 8.19 6.62
C LYS A 99 -2.25 7.43 7.90
N THR A 100 -3.24 6.78 8.49
CA THR A 100 -3.07 5.95 9.69
C THR A 100 -2.14 4.77 9.40
N ILE A 101 -2.38 4.03 8.32
CA ILE A 101 -1.52 2.91 7.88
C ILE A 101 -0.09 3.39 7.62
N ASN A 102 0.07 4.54 6.95
CA ASN A 102 1.38 5.13 6.72
C ASN A 102 2.11 5.42 8.05
N HIS A 103 1.41 5.95 9.05
CA HIS A 103 1.99 6.18 10.38
C HIS A 103 2.41 4.87 11.06
N MET A 104 1.59 3.81 10.97
CA MET A 104 1.94 2.49 11.52
C MET A 104 3.23 1.92 10.92
N LEU A 105 3.50 2.18 9.63
CA LEU A 105 4.71 1.71 8.95
C LEU A 105 5.97 2.47 9.36
N LEU A 106 5.84 3.68 9.91
CA LEU A 106 6.98 4.54 10.30
C LEU A 106 7.44 4.30 11.74
N ILE A 107 6.60 3.71 12.58
CA ILE A 107 6.97 3.35 13.95
C ILE A 107 7.77 2.03 13.90
N PRO A 108 9.01 1.98 14.41
CA PRO A 108 9.73 0.71 14.58
C PRO A 108 8.93 -0.17 15.55
N ALA A 109 8.65 -1.41 15.14
CA ALA A 109 8.04 -2.43 16.00
C ALA A 109 8.96 -2.81 17.17
#